data_AF-A0A965Z7L1-F1
#
_entry.id   AF-A0A965Z7L1-F1
#
_cell.length_a   1.000
_cell.length_b   1.000
_cell.length_c   1.000
_cell.angle_alpha   90.00
_cell.angle_beta   90.00
_cell.angle_gamma   90.00
#
_symmetry.space_group_name_H-M   'P 1'
#
loop_
_entity.id
_entity.type
_entity.pdbx_description
1 polymer ?
#
loop_
_entity_poly.entity_id
_entity_poly.type
_entity_poly.pdbx_seq_one_letter_code
_entity_poly.pdbx_strand_id
1 'polypeptide(L)'
;MSGEVTLVGDKAFPLAVSKDQILNPNDFYIDTHENYTAYDILVAEGNKVVAYMSGKVISAITTGGDRCGGGIVSIYNTENNLTVTYMHMSSITVSVGQEVSAGDQIGITGDADDGCGVAHLHIDAISGEGRPGCSRLGCSVPEGSFTPIGDDLKNLYDSMGTEVS
;
A
#
# COMPACT_ATOMS: atom_id res chain seq x y z
N MET A 1 11.26 -5.30 15.44
CA MET A 1 10.62 -4.15 16.14
C MET A 1 9.91 -3.36 15.04
N SER A 2 8.61 -3.08 15.16
CA SER A 2 7.92 -2.20 14.20
C SER A 2 8.35 -0.75 14.48
N GLY A 3 8.69 0.01 13.44
CA GLY A 3 8.99 1.44 13.57
C GLY A 3 7.74 2.27 13.87
N GLU A 4 7.91 3.58 14.02
CA GLU A 4 6.81 4.53 14.20
C GLU A 4 6.10 4.82 12.87
N VAL A 5 4.84 5.23 12.96
CA VAL A 5 4.08 5.70 11.80
C VAL A 5 4.54 7.11 11.46
N THR A 6 4.94 7.34 10.20
CA THR A 6 5.26 8.69 9.71
C THR A 6 4.05 9.31 9.05
N LEU A 7 3.62 10.48 9.55
CA LEU A 7 2.49 11.25 9.06
C LEU A 7 2.98 12.60 8.52
N VAL A 8 2.43 13.00 7.37
CA VAL A 8 2.58 14.35 6.82
C VAL A 8 1.20 14.82 6.38
N GLY A 9 0.62 15.76 7.14
CA GLY A 9 -0.76 16.20 6.92
C GLY A 9 -1.76 15.09 7.22
N ASP A 10 -2.62 14.77 6.25
CA ASP A 10 -3.67 13.75 6.31
C ASP A 10 -3.22 12.38 5.76
N LYS A 11 -1.93 12.22 5.46
CA LYS A 11 -1.36 11.01 4.85
C LYS A 11 -0.28 10.39 5.73
N ALA A 12 -0.20 9.06 5.67
CA ALA A 12 0.80 8.24 6.35
C ALA A 12 1.67 7.50 5.35
N PHE A 13 2.96 7.32 5.65
CA PHE A 13 3.74 6.30 4.94
C PHE A 13 3.12 4.93 5.24
N PRO A 14 2.88 4.07 4.23
CA PRO A 14 2.03 2.89 4.39
C PRO A 14 2.67 1.75 5.20
N LEU A 15 3.84 1.98 5.80
CA LEU A 15 4.56 1.05 6.66
C LEU A 15 5.02 1.76 7.94
N ALA A 16 4.78 1.14 9.10
CA ALA A 16 5.35 1.61 10.36
C ALA A 16 6.76 1.02 10.55
N VAL A 17 7.76 1.70 9.96
CA VAL A 17 9.15 1.25 9.85
C VAL A 17 10.14 2.43 9.93
N SER A 18 11.41 2.12 10.17
CA SER A 18 12.52 3.08 10.06
C SER A 18 13.13 3.06 8.66
N LYS A 19 13.81 4.14 8.26
CA LYS A 19 14.39 4.29 6.90
C LYS A 19 15.31 3.15 6.49
N ASP A 20 16.10 2.61 7.42
CA ASP A 20 17.05 1.52 7.20
C ASP A 20 16.37 0.18 6.85
N GLN A 21 15.06 0.07 7.08
CA GLN A 21 14.28 -1.13 6.74
C GLN A 21 13.76 -1.10 5.29
N ILE A 22 13.80 0.06 4.62
CA ILE A 22 13.35 0.22 3.23
C ILE A 22 14.53 -0.07 2.28
N LEU A 23 14.37 -1.07 1.40
CA LEU A 23 15.47 -1.58 0.58
C LEU A 23 15.58 -0.87 -0.79
N ASN A 24 14.56 -0.12 -1.21
CA ASN A 24 14.53 0.66 -2.45
C ASN A 24 14.13 2.14 -2.23
N PRO A 25 14.86 2.91 -1.40
CA PRO A 25 14.46 4.25 -0.97
C PRO A 25 14.47 5.34 -2.07
N ASN A 26 15.13 5.05 -3.20
CA ASN A 26 15.23 5.99 -4.32
C ASN A 26 14.19 5.72 -5.40
N ASP A 27 13.60 4.53 -5.41
CA ASP A 27 12.66 4.11 -6.44
C ASP A 27 11.69 3.06 -5.88
N PHE A 28 10.49 3.51 -5.52
CA PHE A 28 9.39 2.61 -5.18
C PHE A 28 8.73 2.01 -6.42
N TYR A 29 9.13 2.40 -7.62
CA TYR A 29 8.70 1.78 -8.85
C TYR A 29 9.58 0.56 -9.11
N ILE A 30 8.98 -0.64 -9.03
CA ILE A 30 9.63 -1.84 -9.57
C ILE A 30 8.93 -2.11 -10.89
N ASP A 31 9.68 -1.99 -11.99
CA ASP A 31 9.20 -2.08 -13.38
C ASP A 31 8.66 -3.48 -13.72
N THR A 32 7.53 -3.84 -13.12
CA THR A 32 6.86 -5.13 -13.30
C THR A 32 5.39 -4.99 -13.63
N HIS A 33 4.82 -3.77 -13.61
CA HIS A 33 3.42 -3.48 -13.91
C HIS A 33 3.27 -3.03 -15.37
N GLU A 34 2.86 -3.93 -16.25
CA GLU A 34 2.58 -3.55 -17.64
C GLU A 34 1.29 -2.69 -17.70
N ASN A 35 1.45 -1.41 -18.03
CA ASN A 35 0.36 -0.44 -18.35
C ASN A 35 -0.46 0.14 -17.18
N TYR A 36 0.00 0.05 -15.92
CA TYR A 36 -0.59 0.81 -14.82
C TYR A 36 0.42 1.25 -13.76
N THR A 37 0.09 2.36 -13.09
CA THR A 37 0.93 2.94 -12.04
C THR A 37 0.68 2.24 -10.71
N ALA A 38 1.73 1.62 -10.17
CA ALA A 38 1.77 1.06 -8.83
C ALA A 38 3.18 1.22 -8.24
N TYR A 39 3.31 0.94 -6.95
CA TYR A 39 4.56 1.08 -6.22
C TYR A 39 4.78 -0.16 -5.35
N ASP A 40 5.98 -0.71 -5.42
CA ASP A 40 6.41 -1.86 -4.64
C ASP A 40 7.50 -1.38 -3.66
N ILE A 41 7.15 -1.29 -2.39
CA ILE A 41 8.06 -0.83 -1.33
C ILE A 41 8.75 -2.08 -0.75
N LEU A 42 10.03 -2.27 -1.09
CA LEU A 42 10.81 -3.41 -0.62
C LEU A 42 11.09 -3.31 0.87
N VAL A 43 10.58 -4.28 1.61
CA VAL A 43 10.68 -4.36 3.06
C VAL A 43 10.55 -5.83 3.46
N ALA A 44 11.20 -6.22 4.56
CA ALA A 44 11.05 -7.57 5.09
C ALA A 44 9.60 -7.87 5.52
N GLU A 45 9.27 -9.15 5.66
CA GLU A 45 8.01 -9.60 6.27
C GLU A 45 7.85 -9.09 7.71
N GLY A 46 6.61 -9.13 8.22
CA GLY A 46 6.35 -8.88 9.64
C GLY A 46 6.29 -7.40 10.04
N ASN A 47 6.32 -6.47 9.09
CA ASN A 47 6.18 -5.04 9.35
C ASN A 47 4.71 -4.62 9.29
N LYS A 48 4.32 -3.66 10.12
CA LYS A 48 2.93 -3.18 10.14
C LYS A 48 2.63 -2.40 8.87
N VAL A 49 1.57 -2.80 8.18
CA VAL A 49 0.96 -2.02 7.10
C VAL A 49 -0.09 -1.11 7.71
N VAL A 50 -0.04 0.17 7.35
CA VAL A 50 -0.96 1.19 7.85
C VAL A 50 -1.68 1.90 6.71
N ALA A 51 -2.87 2.43 7.00
CA ALA A 51 -3.65 3.16 6.01
C ALA A 51 -2.92 4.47 5.61
N TYR A 52 -2.67 4.63 4.31
CA TYR A 52 -2.10 5.84 3.71
C TYR A 52 -2.93 7.09 3.99
N MET A 53 -4.26 6.98 4.04
CA MET A 53 -5.16 8.09 4.35
C MET A 53 -6.44 7.55 5.00
N SER A 54 -7.27 8.45 5.52
CA SER A 54 -8.57 8.08 6.06
C SER A 54 -9.50 7.52 4.98
N GLY A 55 -10.45 6.68 5.39
CA GLY A 55 -11.49 6.19 4.50
C GLY A 55 -12.16 4.92 5.00
N LYS A 56 -12.99 4.36 4.14
CA LYS A 56 -13.77 3.15 4.42
C LYS A 56 -13.15 1.94 3.73
N VAL A 57 -12.97 0.85 4.46
CA VAL A 57 -12.53 -0.43 3.90
C VAL A 57 -13.64 -0.97 2.98
N ILE A 58 -13.34 -1.08 1.68
CA ILE A 58 -14.26 -1.61 0.66
C ILE A 58 -13.89 -3.03 0.20
N SER A 59 -12.66 -3.47 0.50
CA SER A 59 -12.20 -4.85 0.27
C SER A 59 -11.24 -5.28 1.38
N ALA A 60 -11.40 -6.51 1.87
CA ALA A 60 -10.50 -7.14 2.83
C ALA A 60 -10.49 -8.65 2.56
N ILE A 61 -9.46 -9.13 1.87
CA ILE A 61 -9.35 -10.50 1.37
C ILE A 61 -8.09 -11.12 1.97
N THR A 62 -8.22 -12.17 2.79
CA THR A 62 -7.08 -12.79 3.50
C THR A 62 -6.22 -13.70 2.62
N THR A 63 -6.72 -14.11 1.46
CA THR A 63 -5.98 -14.88 0.45
C THR A 63 -6.31 -14.33 -0.94
N GLY A 64 -5.39 -13.58 -1.55
CA GLY A 64 -5.62 -12.86 -2.81
C GLY A 64 -5.41 -13.72 -4.07
N GLY A 65 -6.16 -13.41 -5.13
CA GLY A 65 -6.36 -14.22 -6.35
C GLY A 65 -5.48 -13.91 -7.56
N ASP A 66 -4.26 -13.43 -7.37
CA ASP A 66 -3.16 -13.59 -8.34
C ASP A 66 -2.29 -14.77 -7.87
N ARG A 67 -1.31 -15.23 -8.64
CA ARG A 67 -0.43 -16.36 -8.27
C ARG A 67 0.32 -16.18 -6.94
N CYS A 68 0.25 -15.00 -6.32
CA CYS A 68 0.90 -14.64 -5.06
C CYS A 68 -0.18 -14.41 -4.00
N GLY A 69 -0.19 -15.28 -2.98
CA GLY A 69 -1.37 -15.55 -2.14
C GLY A 69 -1.66 -14.56 -1.02
N GLY A 70 -0.89 -13.46 -0.93
CA GLY A 70 -0.99 -12.50 0.16
C GLY A 70 -2.34 -11.77 0.21
N GLY A 71 -2.67 -11.28 1.40
CA GLY A 71 -3.89 -10.54 1.68
C GLY A 71 -3.95 -9.19 0.95
N ILE A 72 -5.17 -8.77 0.63
CA ILE A 72 -5.48 -7.52 -0.08
C ILE A 72 -6.44 -6.69 0.77
N VAL A 73 -6.15 -5.40 0.93
CA VAL A 73 -7.06 -4.41 1.53
C VAL A 73 -7.23 -3.27 0.54
N SER A 74 -8.46 -2.81 0.32
CA SER A 74 -8.76 -1.58 -0.43
C SER A 74 -9.57 -0.64 0.43
N ILE A 75 -9.14 0.62 0.50
CA ILE A 75 -9.77 1.68 1.29
C ILE A 75 -10.20 2.80 0.35
N TYR A 76 -11.46 3.19 0.42
CA TYR A 76 -12.02 4.29 -0.34
C TYR A 76 -12.16 5.54 0.52
N ASN A 77 -11.51 6.62 0.09
CA ASN A 77 -11.70 7.95 0.64
C ASN A 77 -12.75 8.70 -0.22
N THR A 78 -13.88 9.05 0.40
CA THR A 78 -14.98 9.74 -0.30
C THR A 78 -14.66 11.21 -0.61
N GLU A 79 -13.87 11.89 0.22
CA GLU A 79 -13.53 13.31 0.03
C GLU A 79 -12.60 13.51 -1.17
N ASN A 80 -11.61 12.62 -1.33
CA ASN A 80 -10.68 12.62 -2.45
C ASN A 80 -11.18 11.82 -3.66
N ASN A 81 -12.30 11.10 -3.53
CA ASN A 81 -12.79 10.15 -4.53
C ASN A 81 -11.69 9.19 -5.00
N LEU A 82 -10.99 8.57 -4.04
CA LEU A 82 -9.78 7.79 -4.29
C LEU A 82 -9.84 6.45 -3.55
N THR A 83 -9.58 5.36 -4.25
CA THR A 83 -9.35 4.04 -3.65
C THR A 83 -7.86 3.75 -3.61
N VAL A 84 -7.33 3.43 -2.42
CA VAL A 84 -5.95 2.97 -2.22
C VAL A 84 -5.97 1.49 -1.87
N THR A 85 -5.15 0.70 -2.55
CA THR A 85 -5.08 -0.76 -2.35
C THR A 85 -3.69 -1.19 -1.92
N TYR A 86 -3.67 -2.15 -0.99
CA TYR A 86 -2.49 -2.74 -0.36
C TYR A 86 -2.52 -4.24 -0.60
N MET A 87 -1.41 -4.84 -1.04
CA MET A 87 -1.32 -6.28 -1.29
C MET A 87 -0.08 -6.91 -0.66
N HIS A 88 0.06 -8.23 -0.83
CA HIS A 88 1.18 -9.04 -0.33
C HIS A 88 1.31 -9.01 1.21
N MET A 89 0.17 -9.00 1.91
CA MET A 89 0.12 -9.05 3.37
C MET A 89 0.00 -10.49 3.89
N SER A 90 0.78 -10.87 4.90
CA SER A 90 0.63 -12.16 5.59
C SER A 90 -0.64 -12.22 6.45
N SER A 91 -1.14 -11.06 6.90
CA SER A 91 -2.38 -10.95 7.67
C SER A 91 -3.04 -9.58 7.51
N ILE A 92 -4.37 -9.55 7.70
CA ILE A 92 -5.20 -8.35 7.68
C ILE A 92 -5.82 -8.15 9.07
N THR A 93 -5.90 -6.90 9.51
CA THR A 93 -6.44 -6.52 10.84
C THR A 93 -7.76 -5.75 10.77
N VAL A 94 -8.33 -5.58 9.58
CA VAL A 94 -9.55 -4.80 9.32
C VAL A 94 -10.62 -5.62 8.61
N SER A 95 -11.86 -5.11 8.62
CA SER A 95 -13.02 -5.73 7.95
C SER A 95 -13.70 -4.77 6.98
N VAL A 96 -14.36 -5.31 5.95
CA VAL A 96 -15.16 -4.51 5.01
C VAL A 96 -16.22 -3.70 5.79
N GLY A 97 -16.33 -2.41 5.45
CA GLY A 97 -17.22 -1.46 6.10
C GLY A 97 -16.61 -0.71 7.29
N GLN A 98 -15.42 -1.10 7.75
CA GLN A 98 -14.70 -0.39 8.80
C GLN A 98 -14.18 0.96 8.30
N GLU A 99 -14.37 2.01 9.09
CA GLU A 99 -13.72 3.31 8.89
C GLU A 99 -12.32 3.28 9.52
N VAL A 100 -11.33 3.83 8.82
CA VAL A 100 -9.94 3.95 9.27
C VAL A 100 -9.44 5.38 9.10
N SER A 101 -8.50 5.78 9.94
CA SER A 101 -7.73 7.02 9.83
C SER A 101 -6.36 6.76 9.20
N ALA A 102 -5.71 7.81 8.69
CA ALA A 102 -4.32 7.71 8.25
C ALA A 102 -3.44 7.20 9.40
N GLY A 103 -2.63 6.17 9.14
CA GLY A 103 -1.76 5.54 10.13
C GLY A 103 -2.39 4.39 10.93
N ASP A 104 -3.70 4.15 10.80
CA ASP A 104 -4.33 2.99 11.43
C ASP A 104 -3.78 1.70 10.83
N GLN A 105 -3.52 0.69 11.68
CA GLN A 105 -3.00 -0.59 11.23
C GLN A 105 -4.06 -1.38 10.46
N ILE A 106 -3.69 -1.84 9.26
CA ILE A 106 -4.57 -2.59 8.35
C ILE A 106 -4.09 -4.02 8.08
N GLY A 107 -2.82 -4.31 8.34
CA GLY A 107 -2.26 -5.64 8.14
C GLY A 107 -0.79 -5.73 8.52
N ILE A 108 -0.16 -6.81 8.06
CA ILE A 108 1.27 -7.10 8.25
C ILE A 108 1.86 -7.52 6.90
N THR A 109 3.05 -7.02 6.55
CA THR A 109 3.74 -7.40 5.32
C THR A 109 4.01 -8.91 5.27
N GLY A 110 3.84 -9.47 4.09
CA GLY A 110 4.09 -10.88 3.79
C GLY A 110 5.55 -11.16 3.45
N ASP A 111 5.81 -12.44 3.20
CA ASP A 111 7.13 -12.93 2.80
C ASP A 111 7.36 -12.84 1.29
N ALA A 112 8.42 -13.50 0.81
CA ALA A 112 8.71 -13.53 -0.62
C ALA A 112 7.67 -14.35 -1.41
N ASP A 113 7.05 -15.38 -0.82
CA ASP A 113 6.01 -16.16 -1.50
C ASP A 113 4.74 -15.31 -1.65
N ASP A 114 4.42 -14.49 -0.65
CA ASP A 114 3.36 -13.49 -0.73
C ASP A 114 3.68 -12.41 -1.79
N GLY A 115 4.94 -11.98 -1.88
CA GLY A 115 5.43 -10.92 -2.77
C GLY A 115 6.03 -11.40 -4.11
N CYS A 116 5.58 -12.54 -4.64
CA CYS A 116 5.95 -13.01 -5.97
C CYS A 116 7.47 -13.23 -6.20
N GLY A 117 8.20 -13.65 -5.17
CA GLY A 117 9.63 -13.91 -5.19
C GLY A 117 10.48 -12.87 -4.44
N VAL A 118 9.91 -11.74 -4.02
CA VAL A 118 10.58 -10.74 -3.18
C VAL A 118 9.60 -10.13 -2.17
N ALA A 119 9.97 -10.05 -0.89
CA ALA A 119 9.12 -9.45 0.13
C ALA A 119 8.99 -7.93 -0.11
N HIS A 120 7.75 -7.45 -0.22
CA HIS A 120 7.44 -6.05 -0.43
C HIS A 120 5.98 -5.75 -0.08
N LEU A 121 5.66 -4.46 0.07
CA LEU A 121 4.28 -3.98 0.06
C LEU A 121 3.98 -3.41 -1.33
N HIS A 122 3.00 -3.98 -2.03
CA HIS A 122 2.43 -3.36 -3.22
C HIS A 122 1.35 -2.36 -2.81
N ILE A 123 1.43 -1.15 -3.34
CA ILE A 123 0.46 -0.09 -3.15
C ILE A 123 0.12 0.60 -4.47
N ASP A 124 -1.17 0.76 -4.73
CA ASP A 124 -1.67 1.55 -5.86
C ASP A 124 -2.88 2.38 -5.47
N ALA A 125 -3.20 3.36 -6.31
CA ALA A 125 -4.33 4.24 -6.11
C ALA A 125 -5.08 4.48 -7.42
N ILE A 126 -6.41 4.52 -7.35
CA ILE A 126 -7.28 4.76 -8.50
C ILE A 126 -8.46 5.65 -8.10
N SER A 127 -8.84 6.57 -8.98
CA SER A 127 -10.02 7.42 -8.78
C SER A 127 -11.32 6.60 -8.79
N GLY A 128 -12.22 6.88 -7.86
CA GLY A 128 -13.50 6.21 -7.70
C GLY A 128 -13.54 5.17 -6.58
N GLU A 129 -14.74 4.66 -6.30
CA GLU A 129 -15.00 3.64 -5.28
C GLU A 129 -14.83 2.24 -5.90
N GLY A 130 -13.62 1.68 -5.79
CA GLY A 130 -13.29 0.35 -6.29
C GLY A 130 -11.95 0.30 -7.04
N ARG A 131 -11.31 -0.87 -6.97
CA ARG A 131 -10.13 -1.18 -7.78
C ARG A 131 -10.49 -2.28 -8.80
N PRO A 132 -10.22 -2.08 -10.10
CA PRO A 132 -10.34 -3.15 -11.09
C PRO A 132 -9.42 -4.32 -10.77
N GLY A 133 -9.77 -5.50 -11.29
CA GLY A 133 -8.88 -6.66 -11.26
C GLY A 133 -7.66 -6.43 -12.15
N CYS A 134 -6.56 -6.00 -11.56
CA CYS A 134 -5.24 -5.93 -12.20
C CYS A 134 -4.35 -7.06 -11.69
N SER A 135 -3.50 -7.57 -12.58
CA SER A 135 -2.46 -8.55 -12.27
C SER A 135 -1.07 -7.97 -12.53
N ARG A 136 -0.02 -8.72 -12.24
CA ARG A 136 1.35 -8.36 -12.68
C ARG A 136 1.46 -8.22 -14.20
N LEU A 137 0.69 -9.00 -14.96
CA LEU A 137 0.70 -8.99 -16.44
C LEU A 137 -0.13 -7.85 -17.04
N GLY A 138 -0.65 -6.97 -16.19
CA GLY A 138 -1.37 -5.77 -16.59
C GLY A 138 -2.78 -5.70 -16.06
N CYS A 139 -3.44 -4.59 -16.41
CA CYS A 139 -4.79 -4.30 -16.00
C CYS A 139 -5.73 -4.13 -17.20
N SER A 140 -7.00 -4.48 -17.01
CA SER A 140 -8.06 -4.34 -18.02
C SER A 140 -8.62 -2.91 -18.13
N VAL A 141 -8.04 -1.94 -17.41
CA VAL A 141 -8.42 -0.52 -17.49
C VAL A 141 -7.49 0.25 -18.41
N PRO A 142 -7.95 1.39 -19.00
CA PRO A 142 -7.11 2.25 -19.83
C PRO A 142 -5.82 2.67 -19.10
N GLU A 143 -4.73 2.81 -19.87
CA GLU A 143 -3.49 3.39 -19.37
C GLU A 143 -3.76 4.78 -18.76
N GLY A 144 -3.11 5.08 -17.64
CA GLY A 144 -3.33 6.32 -16.89
C GLY A 144 -4.60 6.35 -16.04
N SER A 145 -5.34 5.24 -15.90
CA SER A 145 -6.47 5.17 -14.97
C SER A 145 -6.03 5.24 -13.50
N PHE A 146 -4.81 4.81 -13.20
CA PHE A 146 -4.25 4.86 -11.85
C PHE A 146 -3.70 6.24 -11.52
N THR A 147 -3.99 6.70 -10.32
CA THR A 147 -3.56 8.00 -9.79
C THR A 147 -2.13 7.86 -9.26
N PRO A 148 -1.15 8.59 -9.81
CA PRO A 148 0.21 8.58 -9.28
C PRO A 148 0.24 9.14 -7.85
N ILE A 149 0.83 8.38 -6.92
CA ILE A 149 1.06 8.78 -5.52
C ILE A 149 2.55 8.73 -5.13
N GLY A 150 3.44 8.52 -6.10
CA GLY A 150 4.87 8.32 -5.86
C GLY A 150 5.56 9.51 -5.20
N ASP A 151 5.24 10.73 -5.61
CA ASP A 151 5.79 11.95 -5.01
C ASP A 151 5.35 12.10 -3.55
N ASP A 152 4.09 11.76 -3.24
CA ASP A 152 3.58 11.74 -1.86
C ASP A 152 4.30 10.68 -1.02
N LEU A 153 4.44 9.45 -1.54
CA LEU A 153 5.16 8.37 -0.87
C LEU A 153 6.62 8.75 -0.61
N LYS A 154 7.28 9.43 -1.56
CA LYS A 154 8.65 9.89 -1.42
C LYS A 154 8.77 10.97 -0.35
N ASN A 155 7.85 11.93 -0.32
CA ASN A 155 7.81 12.98 0.69
C ASN A 155 7.59 12.40 2.11
N LEU A 156 6.67 11.44 2.23
CA LEU A 156 6.43 10.71 3.48
C LEU A 156 7.66 9.93 3.94
N TYR A 157 8.32 9.22 3.02
CA TYR A 157 9.59 8.53 3.30
C TYR A 157 10.67 9.52 3.76
N ASP A 158 10.84 10.64 3.06
CA ASP A 158 11.86 11.64 3.39
C ASP A 158 11.65 12.26 4.78
N SER A 159 10.39 12.34 5.24
CA SER A 159 9.98 12.83 6.55
C SER A 159 10.10 11.80 7.68
N MET A 160 10.46 10.53 7.39
CA MET A 160 10.64 9.53 8.44
C MET A 160 11.77 9.92 9.41
N GLY A 161 11.48 9.83 10.71
CA GLY A 161 12.44 10.15 11.77
C GLY A 161 12.67 11.65 11.95
N THR A 162 11.93 12.51 11.25
CA THR A 162 11.82 13.92 11.63
C THR A 162 10.69 14.04 12.64
N GLU A 163 10.98 14.57 13.83
CA GLU A 163 9.90 14.92 14.77
C GLU A 163 9.10 16.06 14.14
N VAL A 164 7.87 15.75 13.73
CA VAL A 164 6.95 16.76 13.21
C VAL A 164 6.34 17.44 14.43
N SER A 165 6.90 18.59 14.81
CA SER A 165 6.44 19.46 15.91
C SER A 165 5.09 20.09 15.63
#